data_AF-A0A2D9XY38-F1
#
_entry.id   AF-A0A2D9XY38-F1
#
_cell.length_a   1.000
_cell.length_b   1.000
_cell.length_c   1.000
_cell.angle_alpha   90.00
_cell.angle_beta   90.00
_cell.angle_gamma   90.00
#
_symmetry.space_group_name_H-M   'P 1'
#
loop_
_entity.id
_entity.type
_entity.pdbx_description
1 polymer ?
#
loop_
_entity_poly.entity_id
_entity_poly.type
_entity_poly.pdbx_seq_one_letter_code
_entity_poly.pdbx_strand_id
1 'polypeptide(L)'
;MSIFSNQSVANFLFWVSRKKWLVTAFFISISIFYLPTPEGLSSEGHRTLIIVLTALILIISESIPLPAVAILILIMEVILGVDTPDGVASSFMSDAVFFIMGSLMLAVSIVHQGLDKRLALAIINITGNKTWKIAFGFVAISAIMSSF
;
A
#
# COMPACT_ATOMS: atom_id res chain seq x y z
N MET A 1 -29.62 31.76 12.97
CA MET A 1 -28.31 31.20 13.33
C MET A 1 -27.97 30.10 12.33
N SER A 2 -27.51 30.46 11.12
CA SER A 2 -27.21 29.52 10.03
C SER A 2 -25.86 29.88 9.43
N ILE A 3 -24.79 29.39 10.07
CA ILE A 3 -23.40 29.80 9.81
C ILE A 3 -22.75 28.99 8.67
N PHE A 4 -23.44 28.02 8.07
CA PHE A 4 -22.92 27.24 6.95
C PHE A 4 -23.55 27.67 5.62
N SER A 5 -22.73 28.14 4.68
CA SER A 5 -23.16 28.45 3.31
C SER A 5 -23.45 27.15 2.56
N ASN A 6 -24.46 27.16 1.68
CA ASN A 6 -24.83 26.00 0.86
C ASN A 6 -23.66 25.45 0.02
N GLN A 7 -22.67 26.29 -0.33
CA GLN A 7 -21.45 25.86 -1.01
C GLN A 7 -20.52 25.01 -0.12
N SER A 8 -20.41 25.33 1.17
CA SER A 8 -19.65 24.50 2.13
C SER A 8 -20.26 23.12 2.28
N VAL A 9 -21.60 23.04 2.33
CA VAL A 9 -22.32 21.77 2.42
C VAL A 9 -22.15 20.95 1.13
N ALA A 10 -22.26 21.57 -0.05
CA ALA A 10 -22.05 20.89 -1.33
C ALA A 10 -20.62 20.37 -1.50
N ASN A 11 -19.60 21.16 -1.12
CA ASN A 11 -18.20 20.74 -1.17
C ASN A 11 -17.91 19.59 -0.19
N PHE A 12 -18.48 19.63 1.01
CA PHE A 12 -18.37 18.55 1.98
C PHE A 12 -19.04 17.27 1.47
N LEU A 13 -20.26 17.35 0.94
CA LEU A 13 -20.97 16.19 0.39
C LEU A 13 -20.26 15.61 -0.85
N PHE A 14 -19.70 16.43 -1.72
CA PHE A 14 -18.90 15.98 -2.86
C PHE A 14 -17.62 15.27 -2.41
N TRP A 15 -16.93 15.80 -1.40
CA TRP A 15 -15.76 15.18 -0.80
C TRP A 15 -16.09 13.84 -0.14
N VAL A 16 -17.19 13.78 0.63
CA VAL A 16 -17.70 12.54 1.24
C VAL A 16 -18.11 11.52 0.18
N SER A 17 -18.76 11.93 -0.90
CA SER A 17 -19.13 11.05 -2.02
C SER A 17 -17.90 10.43 -2.68
N ARG A 18 -16.85 11.22 -2.89
CA ARG A 18 -15.58 10.77 -3.50
C ARG A 18 -14.77 9.85 -2.57
N LYS A 19 -14.86 10.06 -1.25
CA LYS A 19 -14.17 9.26 -0.22
C LYS A 19 -15.14 8.39 0.59
N LYS A 20 -16.27 8.00 0.00
CA LYS A 20 -17.33 7.25 0.68
C LYS A 20 -16.78 6.01 1.37
N TRP A 21 -15.86 5.31 0.72
CA TRP A 21 -15.21 4.11 1.22
C TRP A 21 -14.36 4.33 2.45
N LEU A 22 -13.71 5.50 2.59
CA LEU A 22 -13.00 5.85 3.81
C LEU A 22 -13.98 6.01 4.98
N VAL A 23 -15.07 6.74 4.78
CA VAL A 23 -16.10 6.92 5.81
C VAL A 23 -16.74 5.59 6.18
N THR A 24 -17.05 4.75 5.18
CA THR A 24 -17.60 3.41 5.39
C THR A 24 -16.63 2.51 6.16
N ALA A 25 -15.32 2.54 5.85
CA ALA A 25 -14.32 1.75 6.56
C ALA A 25 -14.25 2.11 8.05
N PHE A 26 -14.21 3.41 8.39
CA PHE A 26 -14.24 3.85 9.78
C PHE A 26 -15.57 3.52 10.47
N PHE A 27 -16.70 3.66 9.78
CA PHE A 27 -18.00 3.31 10.33
C PHE A 27 -18.09 1.81 10.67
N ILE A 28 -17.60 0.95 9.78
CA ILE A 28 -17.50 -0.50 10.01
C ILE A 28 -16.56 -0.79 11.19
N SER A 29 -15.38 -0.16 11.21
CA SER A 29 -14.40 -0.29 12.29
C SER A 29 -15.00 0.00 13.67
N ILE A 30 -15.70 1.14 13.80
CA ILE A 30 -16.40 1.54 15.03
C ILE A 30 -17.52 0.56 15.37
N SER A 31 -18.28 0.10 14.38
CA SER A 31 -19.38 -0.87 14.61
C SER A 31 -18.85 -2.19 15.17
N ILE A 32 -17.73 -2.70 14.65
CA ILE A 32 -17.09 -3.93 15.12
C ILE A 32 -16.47 -3.75 16.51
N PHE A 33 -15.97 -2.55 16.83
CA PHE A 33 -15.42 -2.26 18.15
C PHE A 33 -16.47 -2.38 19.27
N TYR A 34 -17.73 -2.00 19.01
CA TYR A 34 -18.82 -2.12 19.98
C TYR A 34 -19.49 -3.51 20.01
N LEU A 35 -19.21 -4.36 19.03
CA LEU A 35 -19.66 -5.75 19.05
C LEU A 35 -18.85 -6.54 20.08
N PRO A 36 -19.49 -7.49 20.80
CA PRO A 36 -18.77 -8.30 21.78
C PRO A 36 -17.71 -9.14 21.08
N THR A 37 -16.57 -9.30 21.76
CA THR A 37 -15.48 -10.17 21.34
C THR A 37 -16.00 -11.60 21.15
N PRO A 38 -15.80 -12.23 19.96
CA PRO A 38 -16.18 -13.62 19.74
C PRO A 38 -15.55 -14.56 20.77
N GLU A 39 -16.29 -15.60 21.17
CA GLU A 39 -15.78 -16.61 22.10
C GLU A 39 -14.52 -17.29 21.55
N GLY A 40 -13.46 -17.35 22.36
CA GLY A 40 -12.16 -17.91 21.98
C GLY A 40 -11.16 -16.92 21.37
N LEU A 41 -11.54 -15.66 21.14
CA LEU A 41 -10.63 -14.62 20.64
C LEU A 41 -10.08 -13.75 21.77
N SER A 42 -8.78 -13.45 21.74
CA SER A 42 -8.19 -12.47 22.66
C SER A 42 -8.69 -11.06 22.35
N SER A 43 -8.70 -10.19 23.37
CA SER A 43 -9.10 -8.78 23.18
C SER A 43 -8.19 -8.05 22.19
N GLU A 44 -6.90 -8.37 22.21
CA GLU A 44 -5.92 -7.87 21.23
C GLU A 44 -6.21 -8.39 19.83
N GLY A 45 -6.51 -9.69 19.68
CA GLY A 45 -6.85 -10.30 18.39
C GLY A 45 -8.07 -9.66 17.72
N HIS A 46 -9.10 -9.30 18.51
CA HIS A 46 -10.27 -8.57 18.01
C HIS A 46 -9.92 -7.18 17.48
N ARG A 47 -9.07 -6.44 18.21
CA ARG A 47 -8.60 -5.11 17.81
C ARG A 47 -7.73 -5.19 16.55
N THR A 48 -6.84 -6.16 16.46
CA THR A 48 -6.04 -6.42 15.25
C THR A 48 -6.93 -6.73 14.05
N LEU A 49 -8.00 -7.51 14.24
CA LEU A 49 -8.96 -7.83 13.17
C LEU A 49 -9.68 -6.58 12.65
N ILE A 50 -10.08 -5.67 13.56
CA ILE A 50 -10.64 -4.37 13.19
C ILE A 50 -9.68 -3.57 12.30
N ILE A 51 -8.39 -3.53 12.65
CA ILE A 51 -7.35 -2.84 11.88
C ILE A 51 -7.20 -3.47 10.49
N VAL A 52 -7.08 -4.79 10.42
CA VAL A 52 -6.93 -5.54 9.17
C VAL A 52 -8.11 -5.33 8.24
N LEU A 53 -9.35 -5.41 8.74
CA LEU A 53 -10.53 -5.16 7.91
C LEU A 53 -10.59 -3.72 7.41
N THR A 54 -10.26 -2.76 8.27
CA THR A 54 -10.20 -1.34 7.88
C THR A 54 -9.17 -1.12 6.77
N ALA A 55 -7.97 -1.68 6.93
CA ALA A 55 -6.91 -1.62 5.93
C ALA A 55 -7.32 -2.28 4.60
N LEU A 56 -7.91 -3.48 4.65
CA LEU A 56 -8.36 -4.20 3.45
C LEU A 56 -9.41 -3.42 2.67
N ILE A 57 -10.41 -2.84 3.36
CA ILE A 57 -11.43 -2.01 2.71
C ILE A 57 -10.76 -0.81 2.02
N LEU A 58 -9.81 -0.15 2.67
CA LEU A 58 -9.12 1.02 2.11
C LEU A 58 -8.18 0.69 0.95
N ILE A 59 -7.49 -0.46 1.00
CA ILE A 59 -6.60 -0.94 -0.06
C ILE A 59 -7.42 -1.32 -1.30
N ILE A 60 -8.47 -2.13 -1.13
CA ILE A 60 -9.30 -2.60 -2.25
C ILE A 60 -10.09 -1.45 -2.89
N SER A 61 -10.57 -0.51 -2.07
CA SER A 61 -11.32 0.65 -2.57
C SER A 61 -10.44 1.78 -3.11
N GLU A 62 -9.12 1.72 -2.90
CA GLU A 62 -8.14 2.75 -3.25
C GLU A 62 -8.55 4.16 -2.80
N SER A 63 -9.25 4.28 -1.66
CA SER A 63 -9.86 5.56 -1.24
C SER A 63 -8.85 6.62 -0.81
N ILE A 64 -7.65 6.18 -0.42
CA ILE A 64 -6.47 7.00 -0.09
C ILE A 64 -5.22 6.30 -0.63
N PRO A 65 -4.10 7.03 -0.84
CA PRO A 65 -2.84 6.42 -1.27
C PRO A 65 -2.38 5.31 -0.31
N LEU A 66 -1.78 4.24 -0.84
CA LEU A 66 -1.27 3.11 -0.04
C LEU A 66 -0.35 3.55 1.12
N PRO A 67 0.58 4.52 0.97
CA PRO A 67 1.38 5.00 2.10
C PRO A 67 0.54 5.61 3.23
N ALA A 68 -0.58 6.26 2.89
CA ALA A 68 -1.49 6.81 3.90
C ALA A 68 -2.26 5.72 4.64
N VAL A 69 -2.60 4.60 3.98
CA VAL A 69 -3.15 3.42 4.66
C VAL A 69 -2.14 2.83 5.64
N ALA A 70 -0.87 2.70 5.24
CA ALA A 70 0.19 2.18 6.12
C ALA A 70 0.34 3.04 7.39
N ILE A 71 0.36 4.37 7.27
CA ILE A 71 0.40 5.28 8.44
C ILE A 71 -0.86 5.13 9.30
N LEU A 72 -2.03 4.97 8.68
CA LEU A 72 -3.28 4.80 9.40
C LEU A 72 -3.28 3.51 10.24
N ILE A 73 -2.73 2.41 9.71
CA ILE A 73 -2.57 1.15 10.45
C ILE A 73 -1.78 1.38 11.74
N LEU A 74 -0.62 2.06 11.67
CA LEU A 74 0.19 2.38 12.86
C LEU A 74 -0.59 3.19 13.90
N ILE A 75 -1.30 4.21 13.44
CA ILE A 75 -2.10 5.08 14.31
C ILE A 75 -3.20 4.24 15.00
N MET A 76 -3.85 3.34 14.26
CA MET A 76 -4.88 2.48 14.82
C MET A 76 -4.32 1.44 15.80
N GLU A 77 -3.14 0.87 15.56
CA GLU A 77 -2.48 -0.06 16.48
C GLU A 77 -2.23 0.59 17.84
N VAL A 78 -1.74 1.84 17.86
CA VAL A 78 -1.51 2.59 19.11
C VAL A 78 -2.83 3.02 19.76
N ILE A 79 -3.77 3.58 19.00
CA ILE A 79 -5.06 4.07 19.55
C ILE A 79 -5.91 2.94 20.12
N LEU A 80 -5.93 1.78 19.45
CA LEU A 80 -6.65 0.61 19.93
C LEU A 80 -5.85 -0.15 21.01
N GLY A 81 -4.63 0.27 21.32
CA GLY A 81 -3.79 -0.36 22.34
C GLY A 81 -3.42 -1.80 22.00
N VAL A 82 -3.07 -2.04 20.74
CA VAL A 82 -2.54 -3.32 20.23
C VAL A 82 -1.04 -3.40 20.47
N ASP A 83 -0.32 -2.29 20.27
CA ASP A 83 1.13 -2.21 20.54
C ASP A 83 1.53 -0.77 20.91
N THR A 84 2.73 -0.61 21.44
CA THR A 84 3.35 0.66 21.82
C THR A 84 3.81 1.46 20.59
N PRO A 85 3.90 2.81 20.68
CA PRO A 85 4.41 3.63 19.59
C PRO A 85 5.79 3.18 19.08
N ASP A 86 6.70 2.79 19.99
CA ASP A 86 8.04 2.33 19.64
C ASP A 86 8.01 0.95 18.97
N GLY A 87 7.16 0.03 19.45
CA GLY A 87 6.96 -1.29 18.84
C GLY A 87 6.46 -1.18 17.40
N VAL A 88 5.40 -0.37 17.23
CA VAL A 88 4.79 -0.08 15.93
C VAL A 88 5.79 0.61 14.97
N ALA A 89 6.58 1.58 15.46
CA ALA A 89 7.59 2.26 14.66
C ALA A 89 8.73 1.35 14.19
N SER A 90 9.10 0.33 15.00
CA SER A 90 10.14 -0.62 14.62
C SER A 90 9.79 -1.42 13.35
N SER A 91 8.50 -1.68 13.11
CA SER A 91 8.02 -2.37 11.91
C SER A 91 8.28 -1.60 10.61
N PHE A 92 8.40 -0.26 10.67
CA PHE A 92 8.64 0.58 9.49
C PHE A 92 10.09 0.56 9.01
N MET A 93 11.03 0.10 9.85
CA MET A 93 12.46 0.11 9.56
C MET A 93 13.06 -1.30 9.66
N SER A 94 12.29 -2.30 9.21
CA SER A 94 12.75 -3.68 9.14
C SER A 94 13.81 -3.88 8.05
N ASP A 95 14.62 -4.93 8.19
CA ASP A 95 15.63 -5.32 7.19
C ASP A 95 15.03 -5.48 5.79
N ALA A 96 13.79 -5.98 5.69
CA ALA A 96 13.07 -6.11 4.43
C ALA A 96 12.75 -4.74 3.81
N VAL A 97 12.34 -3.75 4.60
CA VAL A 97 12.07 -2.38 4.12
C VAL A 97 13.37 -1.73 3.63
N PHE A 98 14.46 -1.87 4.39
CA PHE A 98 15.78 -1.39 3.96
C PHE A 98 16.27 -2.08 2.68
N PHE A 99 16.04 -3.38 2.54
CA PHE A 99 16.38 -4.13 1.34
C PHE A 99 15.62 -3.63 0.11
N ILE A 100 14.30 -3.42 0.24
CA ILE A 100 13.48 -2.86 -0.85
C ILE A 100 13.94 -1.44 -1.19
N MET A 101 14.20 -0.60 -0.19
CA MET A 101 14.71 0.75 -0.41
C MET A 101 16.05 0.72 -1.16
N GLY A 102 16.99 -0.13 -0.72
CA GLY A 102 18.29 -0.29 -1.36
C GLY A 102 18.19 -0.81 -2.80
N SER A 103 17.32 -1.79 -3.06
CA SER A 103 17.12 -2.32 -4.41
C SER A 103 16.51 -1.29 -5.36
N LEU A 104 15.57 -0.47 -4.89
CA LEU A 104 15.01 0.66 -5.65
C LEU A 104 16.05 1.75 -5.92
N MET A 105 16.88 2.12 -4.94
CA MET A 105 17.98 3.07 -5.12
C MET A 105 19.00 2.57 -6.16
N LEU A 106 19.33 1.28 -6.11
CA LEU A 106 20.19 0.63 -7.10
C LEU A 106 19.55 0.62 -8.49
N ALA A 107 18.25 0.31 -8.59
CA ALA A 107 17.52 0.36 -9.86
C ALA A 107 17.54 1.77 -10.47
N VAL A 108 17.31 2.82 -9.67
CA VAL A 108 17.44 4.21 -10.11
C VAL A 108 18.87 4.53 -10.59
N SER A 109 19.89 4.04 -9.89
CA SER A 109 21.29 4.24 -10.27
C SER A 109 21.64 3.57 -11.60
N ILE A 110 21.12 2.35 -11.84
CA ILE A 110 21.27 1.61 -13.11
C ILE A 110 20.67 2.41 -14.27
N VAL A 111 19.46 2.94 -14.09
CA VAL A 111 18.76 3.75 -15.11
C VAL A 111 19.50 5.06 -15.35
N HIS A 112 19.98 5.73 -14.29
CA HIS A 112 20.73 6.96 -14.41
C HIS A 112 22.03 6.79 -15.20
N GLN A 113 22.74 5.66 -14.99
CA GLN A 113 23.96 5.33 -15.72
C GLN A 113 23.70 4.87 -17.18
N GLY A 114 22.42 4.66 -17.55
CA GLY A 114 22.02 4.14 -18.86
C GLY A 114 22.37 2.67 -19.07
N LEU A 115 22.60 1.92 -17.99
CA LEU A 115 22.95 0.50 -18.07
C LEU A 115 21.75 -0.33 -18.52
N ASP A 116 20.53 0.06 -18.15
CA ASP A 116 19.26 -0.45 -18.65
C ASP A 116 19.19 -0.43 -20.20
N LYS A 117 19.58 0.70 -20.81
CA LYS A 117 19.61 0.87 -22.28
C LYS A 117 20.67 0.02 -22.94
N ARG A 118 21.86 -0.08 -22.34
CA ARG A 118 22.94 -0.93 -22.84
C ARG A 118 22.52 -2.41 -22.83
N LEU A 119 21.86 -2.84 -21.75
CA LEU A 119 21.33 -4.19 -21.64
C LEU A 119 20.24 -4.44 -22.69
N ALA A 120 19.28 -3.54 -22.84
CA ALA A 120 18.23 -3.62 -23.87
C ALA A 120 18.81 -3.76 -25.29
N LEU A 121 19.82 -2.96 -25.63
CA LEU A 121 20.51 -3.04 -26.93
C LEU A 121 21.25 -4.37 -27.11
N ALA A 122 21.89 -4.90 -26.06
CA ALA A 122 22.53 -6.22 -26.13
C ALA A 122 21.51 -7.33 -26.43
N ILE A 123 20.32 -7.27 -25.82
CA ILE A 123 19.22 -8.22 -26.09
C ILE A 123 18.76 -8.12 -27.55
N ILE A 124 18.57 -6.89 -28.06
CA ILE A 124 18.15 -6.66 -29.45
C ILE A 124 19.22 -7.17 -30.44
N ASN A 125 20.51 -6.93 -30.15
CA ASN A 125 21.60 -7.43 -31.00
C ASN A 125 21.64 -8.96 -31.07
N ILE A 126 21.29 -9.67 -30.00
CA ILE A 126 21.24 -11.14 -29.97
C ILE A 126 19.97 -11.67 -30.66
N THR A 127 18.82 -11.05 -30.42
CA THR A 127 17.51 -11.54 -30.90
C THR A 127 17.13 -11.09 -32.32
N GLY A 128 17.79 -10.04 -32.83
CA GLY A 128 17.58 -9.47 -34.15
C GLY A 128 16.34 -8.57 -34.23
N ASN A 129 15.89 -8.26 -35.45
CA ASN A 129 14.97 -7.14 -35.68
C ASN A 129 13.48 -7.54 -35.75
N LYS A 130 13.13 -8.81 -35.55
CA LYS A 130 11.72 -9.25 -35.55
C LYS A 130 11.11 -9.03 -34.17
N THR A 131 10.01 -8.28 -34.09
CA THR A 131 9.34 -7.90 -32.83
C THR A 131 9.07 -9.09 -31.90
N TRP A 132 8.62 -10.23 -32.43
CA TRP A 132 8.38 -11.44 -31.63
C TRP A 132 9.66 -12.01 -31.00
N LYS A 133 10.79 -11.96 -31.72
CA LYS A 133 12.08 -12.44 -31.18
C LYS A 133 12.60 -11.52 -30.08
N ILE A 134 12.42 -10.20 -30.23
CA ILE A 134 12.78 -9.21 -29.22
C ILE A 134 11.95 -9.44 -27.95
N ALA A 135 10.62 -9.55 -28.09
CA ALA A 135 9.72 -9.82 -26.96
C ALA A 135 10.10 -11.13 -26.24
N PHE A 136 10.36 -12.20 -27.00
CA PHE A 136 10.84 -13.46 -26.42
C PHE A 136 12.18 -13.28 -25.68
N GLY A 137 13.13 -12.53 -26.24
CA GLY A 137 14.42 -12.24 -25.60
C GLY A 137 14.29 -11.53 -24.26
N PHE A 138 13.49 -10.46 -24.21
CA PHE A 138 13.23 -9.73 -22.97
C PHE A 138 12.57 -10.63 -21.93
N VAL A 139 11.51 -11.35 -22.30
CA VAL A 139 10.79 -12.25 -21.37
C VAL A 139 11.71 -13.37 -20.87
N ALA A 140 12.49 -14.01 -21.74
CA ALA A 140 13.39 -15.09 -21.36
C ALA A 140 14.48 -14.60 -20.39
N ILE A 141 15.08 -13.44 -20.65
CA ILE A 141 16.11 -12.86 -19.78
C ILE A 141 15.51 -12.42 -18.45
N SER A 142 14.33 -11.77 -18.46
CA SER A 142 13.59 -11.43 -17.23
C SER A 142 13.23 -12.67 -16.43
N ALA A 143 12.81 -13.77 -17.08
CA ALA A 143 12.49 -15.03 -16.41
C ALA A 143 13.73 -15.67 -15.77
N ILE A 144 14.87 -15.69 -16.48
CA ILE A 144 16.13 -16.22 -15.94
C ILE A 144 16.61 -15.37 -14.75
N MET A 145 16.55 -14.04 -14.84
CA MET A 145 16.94 -13.15 -13.75
C MET A 145 16.00 -13.24 -12.55
N SER A 146 14.70 -13.40 -12.77
CA SER A 146 13.70 -13.53 -11.69
C SER A 146 13.70 -14.91 -11.01
N SER A 147 14.37 -15.91 -11.60
CA SER A 147 14.46 -17.27 -11.04
C SER A 147 15.47 -17.40 -9.89
N PHE A 148 16.33 -16.40 -9.69
CA PHE A 148 17.35 -16.35 -8.64
C PHE A 148 17.05 -15.19 -7.68
#